data_AF-J7S7U2-F1
#
_entry.id   AF-J7S7U2-F1
#
_cell.length_a   1.000
_cell.length_b   1.000
_cell.length_c   1.000
_cell.angle_alpha   90.00
_cell.angle_beta   90.00
_cell.angle_gamma   90.00
#
_symmetry.space_group_name_H-M   'P 1'
#
loop_
_entity.id
_entity.type
_entity.pdbx_description
1 polymer ?
#
loop_
_entity_poly.entity_id
_entity_poly.type
_entity_poly.pdbx_seq_one_letter_code
_entity_poly.pdbx_strand_id
1 'polypeptide(L)'
;MTTMKSTLDRIAAVQDSFQIDRDLEVIDGTYNTLGEIETLISSQKQQKGDALDQLTTSIADLNDQLHQLRQDVSRLQLESQRYNNKEQLFRENARELESLELENVQLKDSNDTVMNQLIELAGYNENGHMGGPPTALEEEENAILSDPVARANLLRLQLYRSLGVSLDVSSNQLFIASGGGPAFQTDTPQTQPGSQTGGQTGSQPSSQPGGPAATETKIDALSLDDDYSDFYKTKFIWGKIGEGVGAGRSLGGL
;
A
#
# COMPACT_ATOMS: atom_id res chain seq x y z
N MET A 1 107.53 46.00 39.89
CA MET A 1 106.85 44.87 40.57
C MET A 1 105.44 45.20 41.06
N THR A 2 105.09 46.46 41.32
CA THR A 2 103.77 46.89 41.83
C THR A 2 102.62 46.75 40.81
N THR A 3 102.90 46.95 39.52
CA THR A 3 101.91 46.85 38.44
C THR A 3 101.39 45.43 38.21
N MET A 4 102.26 44.42 38.32
CA MET A 4 101.86 43.00 38.21
C MET A 4 100.97 42.53 39.38
N LYS A 5 101.19 43.06 40.58
CA LYS A 5 100.37 42.74 41.76
C LYS A 5 98.94 43.24 41.59
N SER A 6 98.79 44.49 41.14
CA SER A 6 97.49 45.08 40.82
C SER A 6 96.74 44.34 39.70
N THR A 7 97.44 43.80 38.70
CA THR A 7 96.81 42.96 37.66
C THR A 7 96.39 41.60 38.20
N LEU A 8 97.17 41.00 39.11
CA LEU A 8 96.84 39.72 39.74
C LEU A 8 95.61 39.85 40.65
N ASP A 9 95.54 40.92 41.44
CA ASP A 9 94.40 41.20 42.33
C ASP A 9 93.12 41.47 41.52
N ARG A 10 93.23 42.10 40.34
CA ARG A 10 92.11 42.25 39.40
C ARG A 10 91.63 40.93 38.82
N ILE A 11 92.55 40.02 38.48
CA ILE A 11 92.19 38.69 37.97
C ILE A 11 91.50 37.87 39.07
N ALA A 12 91.99 37.92 40.31
CA ALA A 12 91.35 37.27 41.46
C ALA A 12 89.96 37.86 41.73
N ALA A 13 89.81 39.19 41.70
CA ALA A 13 88.50 39.84 41.85
C ALA A 13 87.52 39.49 40.73
N VAL A 14 88.00 39.34 39.48
CA VAL A 14 87.17 38.86 38.37
C VAL A 14 86.78 37.39 38.59
N GLN A 15 87.71 36.55 39.03
CA GLN A 15 87.45 35.14 39.32
C GLN A 15 86.41 34.97 40.44
N ASP A 16 86.50 35.76 41.52
CA ASP A 16 85.52 35.75 42.61
C ASP A 16 84.16 36.33 42.19
N SER A 17 84.13 37.18 41.16
CA SER A 17 82.89 37.72 40.59
C SER A 17 82.15 36.75 39.67
N PHE A 18 82.82 35.69 39.19
CA PHE A 18 82.20 34.65 38.37
C PHE A 18 81.41 33.68 39.25
N GLN A 19 80.11 33.92 39.38
CA GLN A 19 79.19 33.07 40.14
C GLN A 19 78.63 31.94 39.27
N ILE A 20 79.49 31.02 38.82
CA ILE A 20 79.11 29.89 37.96
C ILE A 20 77.98 29.05 38.59
N ASP A 21 78.05 28.83 39.90
CA ASP A 21 77.04 28.04 40.62
C ASP A 21 75.65 28.69 40.57
N ARG A 22 75.61 30.03 40.62
CA ARG A 22 74.36 30.79 40.50
C ARG A 22 73.79 30.71 39.09
N ASP A 23 74.65 30.81 38.08
CA ASP A 23 74.23 30.67 36.68
C ASP A 23 73.72 29.24 36.40
N LEU A 24 74.37 28.22 36.99
CA LEU A 24 73.90 26.83 36.92
C LEU A 24 72.55 26.62 37.61
N GLU A 25 72.32 27.24 38.77
CA GLU A 25 71.01 27.20 39.46
C GLU A 25 69.91 27.88 38.62
N VAL A 26 70.21 29.02 37.98
CA VAL A 26 69.29 29.67 37.05
C VAL A 26 68.99 28.77 35.85
N ILE A 27 70.01 28.12 35.29
CA ILE A 27 69.83 27.18 34.17
C ILE A 27 68.95 26.00 34.60
N ASP A 28 69.18 25.40 35.77
CA ASP A 28 68.36 24.31 36.29
C ASP A 28 66.91 24.74 36.53
N GLY A 29 66.71 25.95 37.06
CA GLY A 29 65.40 26.59 37.16
C GLY A 29 64.73 26.78 35.80
N THR A 30 65.47 27.19 34.77
CA THR A 30 64.93 27.30 33.41
C THR A 30 64.56 25.94 32.82
N TYR A 31 65.30 24.86 33.11
CA TYR A 31 64.92 23.51 32.68
C TYR A 31 63.65 23.02 33.36
N ASN A 32 63.51 23.25 34.66
CA ASN A 32 62.31 22.87 35.40
C ASN A 32 61.06 23.62 34.88
N THR A 33 61.16 24.94 34.68
CA THR A 33 60.06 25.73 34.09
C THR A 33 59.75 25.32 32.65
N LEU A 34 60.76 24.97 31.85
CA LEU A 34 60.56 24.45 30.50
C LEU A 34 59.81 23.10 30.52
N GLY A 35 60.16 22.21 31.46
CA GLY A 35 59.45 20.96 31.69
C GLY A 35 57.99 21.18 32.11
N GLU A 36 57.73 22.10 33.04
CA GLU A 36 56.36 22.49 33.42
C GLU A 36 55.57 23.01 32.22
N ILE A 37 56.17 23.88 31.39
CA ILE A 37 55.55 24.39 30.17
C ILE A 37 55.22 23.24 29.20
N GLU A 38 56.12 22.28 29.02
CA GLU A 38 55.91 21.13 28.13
C GLU A 38 54.75 20.24 28.61
N THR A 39 54.67 19.98 29.92
CA THR A 39 53.54 19.24 30.49
C THR A 39 52.21 19.99 30.33
N LEU A 40 52.23 21.32 30.53
CA LEU A 40 51.04 22.16 30.39
C LEU A 40 50.56 22.21 28.93
N ILE A 41 51.48 22.34 27.98
CA ILE A 41 51.18 22.29 26.54
C ILE A 41 50.58 20.93 26.18
N SER A 42 51.16 19.84 26.66
CA SER A 42 50.68 18.49 26.36
C SER A 42 49.28 18.25 26.94
N SER A 43 49.05 18.67 28.18
CA SER A 43 47.73 18.61 28.83
C SER A 43 46.69 19.45 28.09
N GLN A 44 47.01 20.69 27.71
CA GLN A 44 46.10 21.53 26.93
C GLN A 44 45.82 20.97 25.54
N LYS A 45 46.82 20.39 24.88
CA LYS A 45 46.65 19.74 23.58
C LYS A 45 45.69 18.54 23.69
N GLN A 46 45.84 17.73 24.74
CA GLN A 46 44.96 16.60 25.00
C GLN A 46 43.53 17.08 25.30
N GLN A 47 43.36 18.04 26.21
CA GLN A 47 42.04 18.59 26.54
C GLN A 47 41.33 19.17 25.32
N LYS A 48 42.04 19.89 24.45
CA LYS A 48 41.48 20.41 23.19
C LYS A 48 41.20 19.29 22.19
N GLY A 49 42.01 18.23 22.17
CA GLY A 49 41.75 17.02 21.38
C GLY A 49 40.45 16.36 21.79
N ASP A 50 40.26 16.10 23.09
CA ASP A 50 39.04 15.50 23.63
C ASP A 50 37.80 16.35 23.33
N ALA A 51 37.93 17.68 23.43
CA ALA A 51 36.85 18.62 23.09
C ALA A 51 36.51 18.60 21.59
N LEU A 52 37.52 18.46 20.70
CA LEU A 52 37.31 18.32 19.27
C LEU A 52 36.63 16.98 18.92
N ASP A 53 37.00 15.89 19.59
CA ASP A 53 36.38 14.59 19.38
C ASP A 53 34.90 14.59 19.83
N GLN A 54 34.61 15.25 20.96
CA GLN A 54 33.23 15.48 21.41
C GLN A 54 32.44 16.31 20.39
N LEU A 55 33.02 17.39 19.87
CA LEU A 55 32.38 18.25 18.87
C LEU A 55 32.13 17.49 17.56
N THR A 56 33.10 16.70 17.10
CA THR A 56 32.97 15.83 15.91
C THR A 56 31.85 14.81 16.09
N THR A 57 31.76 14.19 17.27
CA THR A 57 30.69 13.24 17.58
C THR A 57 29.31 13.92 17.59
N SER A 58 29.22 15.12 18.16
CA SER A 58 27.99 15.91 18.15
C SER A 58 27.58 16.35 16.74
N ILE A 59 28.54 16.71 15.88
CA ILE A 59 28.27 17.03 14.46
C ILE A 59 27.77 15.80 13.72
N ALA A 60 28.33 14.61 13.97
CA ALA A 60 27.88 13.37 13.37
C ALA A 60 26.42 13.06 13.75
N ASP A 61 26.08 13.12 15.04
CA ASP A 61 24.71 12.91 15.53
C ASP A 61 23.71 13.92 14.95
N LEU A 62 24.07 15.22 14.91
CA LEU A 62 23.24 16.24 14.28
C LEU A 62 23.03 15.99 12.79
N ASN A 63 24.06 15.49 12.10
CA ASN A 63 23.93 15.17 10.68
C ASN A 63 23.00 13.97 10.47
N ASP A 64 23.07 12.95 11.32
CA ASP A 64 22.16 11.80 11.28
C ASP A 64 20.70 12.22 11.56
N GLN A 65 20.47 13.10 12.54
CA GLN A 65 19.15 13.69 12.80
C GLN A 65 18.64 14.49 11.60
N LEU A 66 19.51 15.25 10.92
CA LEU A 66 19.16 16.01 9.73
C LEU A 66 18.79 15.07 8.57
N HIS A 67 19.49 13.96 8.40
CA HIS A 67 19.15 12.93 7.43
C HIS A 67 17.78 12.29 7.72
N GLN A 68 17.49 11.95 8.98
CA GLN A 68 16.18 11.45 9.39
C GLN A 68 15.07 12.47 9.09
N LEU A 69 15.28 13.74 9.44
CA LEU A 69 14.30 14.79 9.20
C LEU A 69 14.04 15.01 7.70
N ARG A 70 15.08 14.94 6.86
CA ARG A 70 14.91 14.98 5.39
C ARG A 70 14.11 13.80 4.86
N GLN A 71 14.32 12.62 5.42
CA GLN A 71 13.55 11.43 5.05
C GLN A 71 12.08 11.59 5.46
N ASP A 72 11.80 12.09 6.65
CA ASP A 72 10.45 12.34 7.14
C ASP A 72 9.71 13.41 6.32
N VAL A 73 10.39 14.50 5.97
CA VAL A 73 9.83 15.53 5.08
C VAL A 73 9.48 14.93 3.72
N SER A 74 10.36 14.10 3.15
CA SER A 74 10.10 13.43 1.86
C SER A 74 8.92 12.47 1.96
N ARG A 75 8.81 11.73 3.06
CA ARG A 75 7.68 10.85 3.36
C ARG A 75 6.37 11.63 3.48
N LEU A 76 6.35 12.71 4.25
CA LEU A 76 5.17 13.56 4.43
C LEU A 76 4.74 14.24 3.13
N GLN A 77 5.68 14.64 2.27
CA GLN A 77 5.36 15.16 0.94
C GLN A 77 4.67 14.11 0.07
N LEU A 78 5.18 12.87 0.06
CA LEU A 78 4.53 11.77 -0.67
C LEU A 78 3.13 11.48 -0.11
N GLU A 79 2.98 11.48 1.21
CA GLU A 79 1.70 11.26 1.86
C GLU A 79 0.69 12.37 1.52
N SER A 80 1.14 13.63 1.54
CA SER A 80 0.33 14.79 1.12
C SER A 80 -0.12 14.67 -0.35
N GLN A 81 0.76 14.26 -1.26
CA GLN A 81 0.40 13.99 -2.65
C GLN A 81 -0.63 12.86 -2.76
N ARG A 82 -0.48 11.78 -1.98
CA ARG A 82 -1.46 10.69 -1.94
C ARG A 82 -2.83 11.18 -1.45
N TYR A 83 -2.89 12.00 -0.41
CA TYR A 83 -4.16 12.58 0.05
C TYR A 83 -4.79 13.49 -1.00
N ASN A 84 -4.00 14.32 -1.69
CA ASN A 84 -4.51 15.17 -2.75
C ASN A 84 -5.09 14.33 -3.92
N ASN A 85 -4.38 13.29 -4.35
CA ASN A 85 -4.90 12.38 -5.38
C ASN A 85 -6.16 11.64 -4.92
N LYS A 86 -6.20 11.22 -3.65
CA LYS A 86 -7.39 10.57 -3.06
C LYS A 86 -8.58 11.53 -3.03
N GLU A 87 -8.36 12.77 -2.64
CA GLU A 87 -9.37 13.83 -2.63
C GLU A 87 -9.90 14.13 -4.04
N GLN A 88 -9.02 14.16 -5.05
CA GLN A 88 -9.44 14.31 -6.45
C GLN A 88 -10.33 13.15 -6.89
N LEU A 89 -9.95 11.91 -6.61
CA LEU A 89 -10.76 10.73 -6.91
C LEU A 89 -12.12 10.75 -6.20
N PHE A 90 -12.18 11.22 -4.95
CA PHE A 90 -13.47 11.38 -4.26
C PHE A 90 -14.35 12.42 -4.93
N ARG A 91 -13.78 13.54 -5.38
CA ARG A 91 -14.54 14.57 -6.10
C ARG A 91 -15.04 14.08 -7.46
N GLU A 92 -14.23 13.30 -8.18
CA GLU A 92 -14.64 12.70 -9.45
C GLU A 92 -15.74 11.66 -9.24
N ASN A 93 -15.58 10.74 -8.28
CA ASN A 93 -16.63 9.77 -7.95
C ASN A 93 -17.93 10.45 -7.50
N ALA A 94 -17.84 11.53 -6.72
CA ALA A 94 -19.03 12.28 -6.30
C ALA A 94 -19.76 12.92 -7.49
N ARG A 95 -19.02 13.46 -8.47
CA ARG A 95 -19.59 14.00 -9.71
C ARG A 95 -20.20 12.90 -10.59
N GLU A 96 -19.56 11.74 -10.69
CA GLU A 96 -20.11 10.60 -11.41
C GLU A 96 -21.40 10.11 -10.77
N LEU A 97 -21.45 10.04 -9.44
CA LEU A 97 -22.66 9.68 -8.70
C LEU A 97 -23.80 10.67 -8.95
N GLU A 98 -23.51 11.97 -8.94
CA GLU A 98 -24.48 13.02 -9.27
C GLU A 98 -25.00 12.90 -10.71
N SER A 99 -24.11 12.58 -11.66
CA SER A 99 -24.50 12.33 -13.06
C SER A 99 -25.40 11.10 -13.20
N LEU A 100 -25.10 10.01 -12.49
CA LEU A 100 -25.91 8.79 -12.51
C LEU A 100 -27.26 8.98 -11.80
N GLU A 101 -27.31 9.81 -10.76
CA GLU A 101 -28.56 10.21 -10.13
C GLU A 101 -29.44 11.00 -11.10
N LEU A 102 -28.85 11.98 -11.80
CA LEU A 102 -29.56 12.75 -12.82
C LEU A 102 -30.08 11.85 -13.95
N GLU A 103 -29.26 10.92 -14.43
CA GLU A 103 -29.68 9.94 -15.45
C GLU A 103 -30.82 9.05 -14.95
N ASN A 104 -30.76 8.57 -13.70
CA ASN A 104 -31.86 7.79 -13.11
C ASN A 104 -33.15 8.60 -12.99
N VAL A 105 -33.06 9.88 -12.62
CA VAL A 105 -34.22 10.77 -12.59
C VAL A 105 -34.80 10.94 -14.00
N GLN A 106 -33.97 11.18 -15.01
CA GLN A 106 -34.42 11.29 -16.40
C GLN A 106 -35.06 9.99 -16.92
N LEU A 107 -34.47 8.84 -16.60
CA LEU A 107 -35.04 7.54 -16.96
C LEU A 107 -36.38 7.29 -16.25
N LYS A 108 -36.51 7.70 -14.99
CA LYS A 108 -37.80 7.65 -14.28
C LYS A 108 -38.84 8.56 -14.94
N ASP A 109 -38.51 9.81 -15.22
CA ASP A 109 -39.42 10.74 -15.89
C ASP A 109 -39.84 10.22 -17.28
N SER A 110 -38.89 9.64 -18.02
CA SER A 110 -39.15 9.00 -19.31
C SER A 110 -40.05 7.78 -19.15
N ASN A 111 -39.80 6.93 -18.15
CA ASN A 111 -40.59 5.74 -17.89
C ASN A 111 -42.01 6.12 -17.42
N ASP A 112 -42.15 7.12 -16.57
CA ASP A 112 -43.44 7.67 -16.14
C ASP A 112 -44.21 8.24 -17.34
N THR A 113 -43.53 8.89 -18.28
CA THR A 113 -44.14 9.36 -19.52
C THR A 113 -44.64 8.19 -20.38
N VAL A 114 -43.81 7.16 -20.58
CA VAL A 114 -44.19 5.95 -21.34
C VAL A 114 -45.32 5.19 -20.63
N MET A 115 -45.27 5.09 -19.30
CA MET A 115 -46.31 4.47 -18.48
C MET A 115 -47.64 5.23 -18.61
N ASN A 116 -47.61 6.56 -18.54
CA ASN A 116 -48.80 7.39 -18.74
C ASN A 116 -49.37 7.24 -20.16
N GLN A 117 -48.51 7.17 -21.18
CA GLN A 117 -48.94 6.87 -22.56
C GLN A 117 -49.55 5.47 -22.69
N LEU A 118 -48.98 4.46 -22.02
CA LEU A 118 -49.53 3.11 -22.00
C LEU A 118 -50.86 3.03 -21.25
N ILE A 119 -51.03 3.76 -20.15
CA ILE A 119 -52.30 3.86 -19.42
C ILE A 119 -53.36 4.53 -20.31
N GLU A 120 -52.98 5.56 -21.06
CA GLU A 120 -53.85 6.24 -22.02
C GLU A 120 -54.23 5.32 -23.21
N LEU A 121 -53.27 4.58 -23.78
CA LEU A 121 -53.48 3.61 -24.85
C LEU A 121 -54.25 2.36 -24.40
N ALA A 122 -54.05 1.90 -23.16
CA ALA A 122 -54.74 0.77 -22.57
C ALA A 122 -56.18 1.09 -22.17
N GLY A 123 -56.60 2.37 -22.25
CA GLY A 123 -57.99 2.76 -22.08
C GLY A 123 -58.56 2.37 -20.72
N TYR A 124 -57.88 2.73 -19.63
CA TYR A 124 -58.47 2.66 -18.29
C TYR A 124 -59.56 3.72 -18.12
N ASN A 125 -60.75 3.40 -18.59
CA ASN A 125 -61.97 3.91 -17.97
C ASN A 125 -62.06 3.29 -16.57
N GLU A 126 -62.23 4.13 -15.56
CA GLU A 126 -62.71 3.71 -14.25
C GLU A 126 -63.95 2.81 -14.45
N ASN A 127 -63.92 1.59 -13.91
CA ASN A 127 -64.91 0.50 -14.03
C ASN A 127 -64.57 -0.59 -15.07
N GLY A 128 -63.68 -1.54 -14.71
CA GLY A 128 -63.42 -2.70 -15.56
C GLY A 128 -62.53 -3.76 -14.95
N HIS A 129 -63.14 -4.64 -14.16
CA HIS A 129 -62.58 -5.87 -13.58
C HIS A 129 -61.90 -6.76 -14.63
N MET A 130 -60.63 -7.13 -14.44
CA MET A 130 -60.00 -8.31 -15.08
C MET A 130 -59.00 -8.96 -14.12
N GLY A 131 -59.52 -9.77 -13.20
CA GLY A 131 -58.77 -10.89 -12.65
C GLY A 131 -58.66 -11.97 -13.72
N GLY A 132 -57.44 -12.20 -14.22
CA GLY A 132 -57.10 -13.45 -14.88
C GLY A 132 -56.81 -14.53 -13.81
N PRO A 133 -57.15 -15.81 -14.06
CA PRO A 133 -56.91 -16.87 -13.09
C PRO A 133 -55.39 -17.07 -12.93
N PRO A 134 -54.87 -17.18 -11.69
CA PRO A 134 -53.45 -17.39 -11.45
C PRO A 134 -53.05 -18.75 -12.04
N THR A 135 -52.01 -18.74 -12.87
CA THR A 135 -51.33 -19.96 -13.29
C THR A 135 -50.68 -20.59 -12.06
N ALA A 136 -50.76 -21.92 -11.92
CA ALA A 136 -50.27 -22.67 -10.75
C ALA A 136 -48.76 -22.47 -10.43
N LEU A 137 -48.00 -21.82 -11.32
CA LEU A 137 -46.61 -21.44 -11.11
C LEU A 137 -46.46 -20.11 -10.33
N GLU A 138 -47.44 -19.19 -10.43
CA GLU A 138 -47.43 -17.92 -9.70
C GLU A 138 -47.86 -18.08 -8.24
N GLU A 139 -48.67 -19.10 -7.92
CA GLU A 139 -49.05 -19.41 -6.53
C GLU A 139 -47.87 -19.94 -5.71
N GLU A 140 -46.97 -20.70 -6.33
CA GLU A 140 -45.79 -21.26 -5.67
C GLU A 140 -44.70 -20.18 -5.49
N GLU A 141 -44.51 -19.29 -6.47
CA GLU A 141 -43.61 -18.14 -6.34
C GLU A 141 -44.13 -17.10 -5.34
N ASN A 142 -45.44 -16.80 -5.31
CA ASN A 142 -46.02 -15.90 -4.32
C ASN A 142 -46.00 -16.52 -2.91
N ALA A 143 -46.16 -17.84 -2.76
CA ALA A 143 -46.02 -18.52 -1.47
C ALA A 143 -44.59 -18.37 -0.93
N ILE A 144 -43.56 -18.53 -1.76
CA ILE A 144 -42.15 -18.38 -1.40
C ILE A 144 -41.78 -16.90 -1.12
N LEU A 145 -42.37 -15.95 -1.85
CA LEU A 145 -42.16 -14.51 -1.64
C LEU A 145 -42.94 -13.94 -0.44
N SER A 146 -43.99 -14.63 0.00
CA SER A 146 -44.82 -14.24 1.15
C SER A 146 -44.23 -14.63 2.50
N ASP A 147 -43.33 -15.62 2.55
CA ASP A 147 -42.57 -15.96 3.74
C ASP A 147 -41.33 -15.04 3.89
N PRO A 148 -41.26 -14.20 4.94
CA PRO A 148 -40.11 -13.31 5.16
C PRO A 148 -38.78 -14.06 5.30
N VAL A 149 -38.79 -15.33 5.76
CA VAL A 149 -37.58 -16.14 5.91
C VAL A 149 -37.08 -16.65 4.57
N ALA A 150 -37.98 -17.15 3.72
CA ALA A 150 -37.66 -17.60 2.37
C ALA A 150 -37.16 -16.45 1.49
N ARG A 151 -37.79 -15.27 1.58
CA ARG A 151 -37.32 -14.06 0.89
C ARG A 151 -35.91 -13.65 1.33
N ALA A 152 -35.63 -13.68 2.64
CA ALA A 152 -34.31 -13.36 3.15
C ALA A 152 -33.25 -14.38 2.71
N ASN A 153 -33.59 -15.68 2.66
CA ASN A 153 -32.70 -16.72 2.19
C ASN A 153 -32.42 -16.61 0.67
N LEU A 154 -33.44 -16.28 -0.13
CA LEU A 154 -33.28 -16.04 -1.57
C LEU A 154 -32.38 -14.83 -1.83
N LEU A 155 -32.57 -13.74 -1.09
CA LEU A 155 -31.69 -12.56 -1.16
C LEU A 155 -30.26 -12.89 -0.72
N ARG A 156 -30.08 -13.69 0.33
CA ARG A 156 -28.75 -14.16 0.77
C ARG A 156 -28.09 -15.02 -0.31
N LEU A 157 -28.82 -15.95 -0.91
CA LEU A 157 -28.30 -16.80 -1.99
C LEU A 157 -27.91 -15.97 -3.22
N GLN A 158 -28.73 -14.98 -3.60
CA GLN A 158 -28.39 -14.05 -4.68
C GLN A 158 -27.15 -13.22 -4.34
N LEU A 159 -27.00 -12.77 -3.09
CA LEU A 159 -25.83 -12.04 -2.64
C LEU A 159 -24.57 -12.91 -2.66
N TYR A 160 -24.62 -14.13 -2.14
CA TYR A 160 -23.49 -15.07 -2.22
C TYR A 160 -23.10 -15.41 -3.67
N ARG A 161 -24.09 -15.57 -4.55
CA ARG A 161 -23.86 -15.76 -5.98
C ARG A 161 -23.21 -14.53 -6.63
N SER A 162 -23.62 -13.33 -6.25
CA SER A 162 -23.00 -12.08 -6.74
C SER A 162 -21.56 -11.90 -6.25
N LEU A 163 -21.20 -12.51 -5.11
CA LEU A 163 -19.83 -12.59 -4.60
C LEU A 163 -18.99 -13.66 -5.30
N GLY A 164 -19.54 -14.34 -6.31
CA GLY A 164 -18.86 -15.38 -7.07
C GLY A 164 -18.82 -16.74 -6.38
N VAL A 165 -19.64 -16.95 -5.35
CA VAL A 165 -19.72 -18.23 -4.61
C VAL A 165 -20.88 -19.06 -5.15
N SER A 166 -20.59 -20.25 -5.68
CA SER A 166 -21.60 -21.24 -6.06
C SER A 166 -21.41 -22.55 -5.32
N LEU A 167 -22.52 -23.14 -4.89
CA LEU A 167 -22.58 -24.43 -4.22
C LEU A 167 -23.02 -25.47 -5.22
N ASP A 168 -22.19 -26.49 -5.45
CA ASP A 168 -22.61 -27.69 -6.15
C ASP A 168 -22.89 -28.79 -5.12
N VAL A 169 -24.18 -28.95 -4.82
CA VAL A 169 -24.68 -29.95 -3.88
C VAL A 169 -24.47 -31.38 -4.41
N SER A 170 -24.34 -31.56 -5.74
CA SER A 170 -24.20 -32.89 -6.35
C SER A 170 -22.79 -33.46 -6.22
N SER A 171 -21.77 -32.59 -6.20
CA SER A 171 -20.36 -32.95 -6.02
C SER A 171 -19.80 -32.60 -4.62
N ASN A 172 -20.64 -32.02 -3.75
CA ASN A 172 -20.30 -31.53 -2.42
C ASN A 172 -19.09 -30.57 -2.40
N GLN A 173 -19.03 -29.71 -3.42
CA GLN A 173 -17.95 -28.75 -3.62
C GLN A 173 -18.50 -27.32 -3.70
N LEU A 174 -17.70 -26.39 -3.19
CA LEU A 174 -17.92 -24.96 -3.26
C LEU A 174 -16.98 -24.37 -4.32
N PHE A 175 -17.52 -23.66 -5.31
CA PHE A 175 -16.74 -22.97 -6.32
C PHE A 175 -16.72 -21.46 -6.03
N ILE A 176 -15.55 -20.85 -6.21
CA ILE A 176 -15.31 -19.42 -6.01
C ILE A 176 -14.70 -18.85 -7.29
N ALA A 177 -15.43 -18.00 -7.99
CA ALA A 177 -14.94 -17.29 -9.16
C ALA A 177 -14.26 -15.98 -8.73
N SER A 178 -12.93 -15.92 -8.84
CA SER A 178 -12.13 -14.73 -8.54
C SER A 178 -11.95 -13.89 -9.80
N GLY A 179 -12.94 -13.04 -10.10
CA GLY A 179 -12.89 -12.07 -11.21
C GLY A 179 -14.25 -11.41 -11.38
N GLY A 180 -14.32 -10.09 -11.18
CA GLY A 180 -15.57 -9.33 -11.22
C GLY A 180 -16.24 -9.36 -12.60
N GLY A 181 -17.30 -10.15 -12.72
CA GLY A 181 -18.21 -10.18 -13.88
C GLY A 181 -18.99 -11.49 -13.96
N PRO A 182 -20.26 -11.50 -14.38
CA PRO A 182 -21.09 -12.70 -14.37
C PRO A 182 -20.68 -13.63 -15.51
N ALA A 183 -19.80 -14.58 -15.21
CA ALA A 183 -19.45 -15.66 -16.14
C ALA A 183 -20.06 -16.98 -15.65
N PHE A 184 -21.32 -17.24 -16.05
CA PHE A 184 -21.71 -18.57 -16.48
C PHE A 184 -22.95 -18.52 -17.38
N GLN A 185 -22.72 -18.69 -18.67
CA GLN A 185 -23.71 -19.21 -19.61
C GLN A 185 -24.03 -20.65 -19.18
N THR A 186 -25.31 -20.96 -19.07
CA THR A 186 -25.78 -22.33 -18.95
C THR A 186 -25.51 -23.04 -20.28
N ASP A 187 -24.46 -23.85 -20.34
CA ASP A 187 -24.32 -24.84 -21.40
C ASP A 187 -25.38 -25.94 -21.20
N THR A 188 -26.42 -25.87 -22.02
CA THR A 188 -27.33 -26.98 -22.29
C THR A 188 -26.59 -28.07 -23.07
N PRO A 189 -26.87 -29.37 -22.82
CA PRO A 189 -26.17 -30.46 -23.50
C PRO A 189 -26.64 -30.54 -24.95
N GLN A 190 -25.76 -30.25 -25.90
CA GLN A 190 -26.05 -30.41 -27.33
C GLN A 190 -25.43 -31.69 -27.90
N THR A 191 -26.34 -32.52 -28.39
CA THR A 191 -26.23 -33.79 -29.08
C THR A 191 -25.28 -33.75 -30.27
N GLN A 192 -24.38 -34.74 -30.39
CA GLN A 192 -23.68 -35.08 -31.64
C GLN A 192 -24.67 -35.55 -32.72
N PRO A 193 -24.39 -35.34 -34.02
CA PRO A 193 -23.68 -36.38 -34.78
C PRO A 193 -22.74 -35.90 -35.92
N GLY A 194 -21.71 -36.70 -36.21
CA GLY A 194 -21.46 -37.16 -37.59
C GLY A 194 -20.42 -36.48 -38.49
N SER A 195 -19.23 -37.11 -38.53
CA SER A 195 -18.48 -37.57 -39.74
C SER A 195 -17.81 -36.62 -40.77
N GLN A 196 -16.48 -36.81 -40.90
CA GLN A 196 -15.63 -36.94 -42.12
C GLN A 196 -15.48 -35.68 -43.03
N THR A 197 -14.35 -35.27 -43.63
CA THR A 197 -13.09 -35.92 -44.08
C THR A 197 -12.14 -34.84 -44.65
N GLY A 198 -10.81 -35.00 -44.48
CA GLY A 198 -9.79 -34.79 -45.52
C GLY A 198 -9.24 -33.39 -45.90
N GLY A 199 -7.93 -33.18 -45.66
CA GLY A 199 -6.97 -32.88 -46.75
C GLY A 199 -6.47 -31.44 -47.01
N GLN A 200 -5.17 -31.23 -46.71
CA GLN A 200 -4.14 -30.47 -47.45
C GLN A 200 -4.05 -28.92 -47.44
N THR A 201 -2.96 -28.47 -46.80
CA THR A 201 -1.89 -27.52 -47.24
C THR A 201 -2.23 -26.19 -47.93
N GLY A 202 -1.72 -25.09 -47.36
CA GLY A 202 -1.49 -23.83 -48.08
C GLY A 202 -1.11 -22.67 -47.16
N SER A 203 0.15 -22.25 -47.22
CA SER A 203 0.72 -21.11 -46.49
C SER A 203 0.22 -19.76 -47.02
N GLN A 204 -0.12 -18.80 -46.15
CA GLN A 204 0.27 -17.39 -46.27
C GLN A 204 -0.05 -16.60 -44.97
N PRO A 205 0.77 -15.61 -44.59
CA PRO A 205 0.60 -14.84 -43.37
C PRO A 205 -0.21 -13.56 -43.65
N SER A 206 -1.27 -13.33 -42.88
CA SER A 206 -1.99 -12.05 -42.87
C SER A 206 -2.04 -11.50 -41.45
N SER A 207 -1.41 -10.34 -41.30
CA SER A 207 -1.45 -9.48 -40.15
C SER A 207 -2.87 -8.95 -39.92
N GLN A 208 -3.40 -9.08 -38.71
CA GLN A 208 -4.40 -8.14 -38.19
C GLN A 208 -4.34 -8.05 -36.64
N PRO A 209 -4.68 -6.89 -36.07
CA PRO A 209 -4.37 -6.50 -34.71
C PRO A 209 -5.47 -6.86 -33.70
N GLY A 210 -5.06 -7.09 -32.45
CA GLY A 210 -5.80 -6.76 -31.22
C GLY A 210 -7.26 -7.22 -31.14
N GLY A 211 -7.49 -8.50 -30.81
CA GLY A 211 -8.72 -8.95 -30.14
C GLY A 211 -8.63 -8.70 -28.63
N PRO A 212 -9.76 -8.42 -27.94
CA PRO A 212 -9.77 -8.04 -26.53
C PRO A 212 -9.31 -9.21 -25.65
N ALA A 213 -8.52 -8.88 -24.62
CA ALA A 213 -8.00 -9.82 -23.64
C ALA A 213 -9.15 -10.60 -22.98
N ALA A 214 -9.15 -11.92 -23.17
CA ALA A 214 -9.94 -12.83 -22.34
C ALA A 214 -9.44 -12.69 -20.89
N THR A 215 -10.28 -12.15 -20.01
CA THR A 215 -10.05 -12.21 -18.57
C THR A 215 -10.17 -13.67 -18.15
N GLU A 216 -9.05 -14.35 -17.94
CA GLU A 216 -9.03 -15.71 -17.38
C GLU A 216 -9.78 -15.70 -16.05
N THR A 217 -10.98 -16.27 -16.04
CA THR A 217 -11.79 -16.38 -14.82
C THR A 217 -11.25 -17.58 -14.04
N LYS A 218 -10.44 -17.31 -13.01
CA LYS A 218 -9.91 -18.36 -12.15
C LYS A 218 -11.00 -18.85 -11.21
N ILE A 219 -11.37 -20.12 -11.33
CA ILE A 219 -12.35 -20.80 -10.48
C ILE A 219 -11.58 -21.67 -9.49
N ASP A 220 -11.64 -21.32 -8.21
CA ASP A 220 -11.09 -22.12 -7.13
C ASP A 220 -12.20 -23.02 -6.56
N ALA A 221 -11.91 -24.31 -6.34
CA ALA A 221 -12.86 -25.29 -5.80
C ALA A 221 -12.44 -25.73 -4.38
N LEU A 222 -13.40 -25.83 -3.46
CA LEU A 222 -13.22 -26.28 -2.09
C LEU A 222 -14.17 -27.45 -1.79
N SER A 223 -13.62 -28.61 -1.45
CA SER A 223 -14.41 -29.76 -1.01
C SER A 223 -15.00 -29.52 0.38
N LEU A 224 -16.29 -29.80 0.55
CA LEU A 224 -16.97 -29.66 1.83
C LEU A 224 -16.70 -30.83 2.78
N ASP A 225 -16.30 -31.99 2.23
CA ASP A 225 -15.97 -33.23 2.96
C ASP A 225 -14.60 -33.26 3.62
N ASP A 226 -13.72 -32.29 3.32
CA ASP A 226 -12.41 -32.26 3.95
C ASP A 226 -12.53 -31.93 5.46
N ASP A 227 -11.75 -32.63 6.30
CA ASP A 227 -11.64 -32.47 7.77
C ASP A 227 -11.12 -31.08 8.22
N TYR A 228 -11.09 -30.10 7.33
CA TYR A 228 -10.74 -28.73 7.66
C TYR A 228 -11.75 -28.11 8.62
N SER A 229 -11.24 -27.40 9.61
CA SER A 229 -12.08 -26.63 10.53
C SER A 229 -12.86 -25.53 9.81
N ASP A 230 -14.04 -25.21 10.32
CA ASP A 230 -14.90 -24.13 9.78
C ASP A 230 -14.15 -22.80 9.72
N PHE A 231 -13.22 -22.56 10.65
CA PHE A 231 -12.35 -21.40 10.65
C PHE A 231 -11.44 -21.35 9.41
N TYR A 232 -10.85 -22.48 9.02
CA TYR A 232 -10.02 -22.57 7.82
C TYR A 232 -10.85 -22.40 6.55
N LYS A 233 -11.99 -23.10 6.45
CA LYS A 233 -12.91 -22.99 5.30
C LYS A 233 -13.37 -21.54 5.11
N THR A 234 -13.76 -20.88 6.20
CA THR A 234 -14.16 -19.46 6.19
C THR A 234 -13.02 -18.55 5.76
N LYS A 235 -11.82 -18.71 6.34
CA LYS A 235 -10.64 -17.89 6.00
C LYS A 235 -10.23 -18.07 4.53
N PHE A 236 -10.31 -19.29 4.01
CA PHE A 236 -10.01 -19.61 2.62
C PHE A 236 -10.98 -18.90 1.67
N ILE A 237 -12.29 -19.02 1.92
CA ILE A 237 -13.33 -18.38 1.11
C ILE A 237 -13.15 -16.86 1.07
N TRP A 238 -12.97 -16.22 2.23
CA TRP A 238 -12.76 -14.78 2.31
C TRP A 238 -11.45 -14.33 1.66
N GLY A 239 -10.38 -15.12 1.75
CA GLY A 239 -9.13 -14.85 1.06
C GLY A 239 -9.30 -14.81 -0.46
N LYS A 240 -10.06 -15.76 -1.01
CA LYS A 240 -10.30 -15.86 -2.46
C LYS A 240 -11.24 -14.79 -3.02
N ILE A 241 -12.28 -14.46 -2.28
CA ILE A 241 -13.16 -13.32 -2.62
C ILE A 241 -12.35 -12.00 -2.56
N GLY A 242 -11.47 -11.85 -1.58
CA GLY A 242 -10.59 -10.68 -1.44
C GLY A 242 -9.54 -10.55 -2.55
N GLU A 243 -8.97 -11.65 -3.03
CA GLU A 243 -8.03 -11.67 -4.17
C GLU A 243 -8.70 -11.18 -5.48
N GLY A 244 -9.95 -11.58 -5.74
CA GLY A 244 -10.70 -11.16 -6.94
C GLY A 244 -11.17 -9.70 -6.92
N VAL A 245 -11.48 -9.17 -5.73
CA VAL A 245 -11.82 -7.74 -5.55
C VAL A 245 -10.54 -6.87 -5.52
N GLY A 246 -9.41 -7.44 -5.11
CA GLY A 246 -8.10 -6.77 -5.04
C GLY A 246 -7.37 -6.65 -6.39
N ALA A 247 -7.67 -7.49 -7.38
CA ALA A 247 -7.05 -7.41 -8.71
C ALA A 247 -7.49 -6.14 -9.50
N GLY A 248 -8.61 -5.51 -9.13
CA GLY A 248 -9.04 -4.21 -9.65
C GLY A 248 -8.74 -3.02 -8.73
N ARG A 249 -8.35 -3.27 -7.47
CA ARG A 249 -7.97 -2.22 -6.51
C ARG A 249 -6.81 -2.71 -5.65
N SER A 250 -5.60 -2.50 -6.16
CA SER A 250 -4.44 -2.24 -5.32
C SER A 250 -4.73 -0.98 -4.50
N LEU A 251 -5.29 -1.15 -3.30
CA LEU A 251 -5.10 -0.20 -2.21
C LEU A 251 -4.07 -0.82 -1.27
N GLY A 252 -2.88 -0.22 -1.32
CA GLY A 252 -1.73 -0.58 -0.52
C GLY A 252 -1.95 -0.38 0.97
N GLY A 253 -1.00 -0.95 1.72
CA GLY A 253 -1.03 -1.10 3.17
C GLY A 253 -1.59 0.08 3.95
N LEU A 254 -2.59 -0.23 4.78
CA LEU A 254 -2.43 -0.42 6.21
C LEU A 254 -3.59 -1.30 6.71
#